data_AF-A0A2V7MFV8-F1
#
_entry.id   AF-A0A2V7MFV8-F1
#
_cell.length_a   1.000
_cell.length_b   1.000
_cell.length_c   1.000
_cell.angle_alpha   90.00
_cell.angle_beta   90.00
_cell.angle_gamma   90.00
#
_symmetry.space_group_name_H-M   'P 1'
#
loop_
_entity.id
_entity.type
_entity.pdbx_description
1 polymer ?
#
loop_
_entity_poly.entity_id
_entity_poly.type
_entity_poly.pdbx_seq_one_letter_code
_entity_poly.pdbx_strand_id
1 'polypeptide(L)'
;EIGFDGLVVTDAFIMGGATAAAPESSAAVAAVNAGCDMLLYPTDWAGVVKSLEAVSPDRIEQALSRYERAVRTWGGVYPGSPTPGQPNSLDEATLAANQQFADGLADRVVHLVRGEKPKLGESLSVSIVDDDVGGPYSIPPRDVFHAEVKRGGAGAPHVILVYAEPRSWKGRADLGPQSLAKLERLVPGAALVILFAHPRLVAQIPGDVPVVCAWHGQALMQRAAARWVMKA
;
A
#
# COMPACT_ATOMS: atom_id res chain seq x y z
N GLU A 1 -23.54 14.57 15.87
CA GLU A 1 -22.07 14.40 16.05
C GLU A 1 -21.78 12.96 16.45
N ILE A 2 -20.56 12.47 16.20
CA ILE A 2 -20.18 11.05 16.41
C ILE A 2 -19.74 10.70 17.84
N GLY A 3 -19.62 11.68 18.75
CA GLY A 3 -19.28 11.44 20.17
C GLY A 3 -17.88 10.86 20.41
N PHE A 4 -16.94 11.07 19.49
CA PHE A 4 -15.58 10.57 19.62
C PHE A 4 -14.81 11.32 20.71
N ASP A 5 -14.31 10.58 21.72
CA ASP A 5 -13.50 11.11 22.84
C ASP A 5 -12.11 10.44 22.93
N GLY A 6 -11.63 9.91 21.81
CA GLY A 6 -10.28 9.38 21.68
C GLY A 6 -9.27 10.46 21.29
N LEU A 7 -8.05 10.01 20.99
CA LEU A 7 -6.97 10.84 20.50
C LEU A 7 -7.19 11.17 19.02
N VAL A 8 -7.24 12.47 18.69
CA VAL A 8 -7.30 12.95 17.30
C VAL A 8 -5.90 13.34 16.84
N VAL A 9 -5.40 12.71 15.78
CA VAL A 9 -4.07 12.97 15.23
C VAL A 9 -4.22 13.53 13.82
N THR A 10 -3.45 14.56 13.47
CA THR A 10 -3.41 15.05 12.09
C THR A 10 -2.78 14.00 11.17
N ASP A 11 -3.08 14.08 9.88
CA ASP A 11 -2.18 13.48 8.89
C ASP A 11 -0.83 14.22 8.88
N ALA A 12 0.13 13.71 8.12
CA ALA A 12 1.50 14.19 8.07
C ALA A 12 1.59 15.64 7.54
N PHE A 13 2.22 16.54 8.30
CA PHE A 13 2.43 17.94 7.92
C PHE A 13 3.38 18.13 6.73
N ILE A 14 4.27 17.15 6.49
CA ILE A 14 5.05 17.05 5.25
C ILE A 14 4.19 16.86 3.99
N MET A 15 2.90 16.55 4.12
CA MET A 15 2.00 16.45 2.97
C MET A 15 1.60 17.86 2.51
N GLY A 16 1.71 18.11 1.21
CA GLY A 16 1.33 19.40 0.64
C GLY A 16 -0.10 19.84 0.95
N GLY A 17 -1.02 18.90 1.19
CA GLY A 17 -2.39 19.21 1.61
C GLY A 17 -2.50 19.82 3.01
N ALA A 18 -1.64 19.44 3.95
CA ALA A 18 -1.69 19.92 5.34
C ALA A 18 -1.30 21.39 5.47
N THR A 19 -0.47 21.90 4.55
CA THR A 19 0.04 23.27 4.52
C THR A 19 -0.43 24.07 3.30
N ALA A 20 -1.35 23.52 2.49
CA ALA A 20 -1.83 24.17 1.27
C ALA A 20 -2.52 25.52 1.53
N ALA A 21 -3.22 25.64 2.66
CA ALA A 21 -4.01 26.82 2.98
C ALA A 21 -3.27 27.86 3.83
N ALA A 22 -2.20 27.46 4.53
CA ALA A 22 -1.50 28.33 5.46
C ALA A 22 -0.09 27.80 5.77
N PRO A 23 0.85 28.68 6.16
CA PRO A 23 2.14 28.25 6.70
C PRO A 23 1.98 27.23 7.84
N GLU A 24 2.92 26.28 7.92
CA GLU A 24 2.90 25.15 8.87
C GLU A 24 2.57 25.58 10.30
N SER A 25 3.24 26.59 10.84
CA SER A 25 3.00 27.11 12.19
C SER A 25 1.54 27.55 12.42
N SER A 26 0.94 28.25 11.47
CA SER A 26 -0.46 28.69 11.57
C SER A 26 -1.45 27.54 11.37
N ALA A 27 -1.12 26.59 10.49
CA ALA A 27 -1.90 25.38 10.28
C ALA A 27 -1.89 24.50 11.55
N ALA A 28 -0.76 24.41 12.26
CA ALA A 28 -0.63 23.69 13.52
C ALA A 28 -1.53 24.28 14.61
N VAL A 29 -1.51 25.60 14.80
CA VAL A 29 -2.41 26.29 15.75
C VAL A 29 -3.87 26.07 15.39
N ALA A 30 -4.23 26.19 14.11
CA ALA A 30 -5.59 25.95 13.64
C ALA A 30 -6.03 24.50 13.88
N ALA A 31 -5.17 23.51 13.61
CA ALA A 31 -5.46 22.10 13.85
C ALA A 31 -5.71 21.81 15.33
N VAL A 32 -4.86 22.33 16.23
CA VAL A 32 -5.06 22.13 17.67
C VAL A 32 -6.34 22.80 18.17
N ASN A 33 -6.63 24.04 17.72
CA ASN A 33 -7.88 24.72 18.05
C ASN A 33 -9.13 24.00 17.48
N ALA A 34 -8.99 23.29 16.36
CA ALA A 34 -10.05 22.45 15.79
C ALA A 34 -10.24 21.11 16.51
N GLY A 35 -9.44 20.82 17.53
CA GLY A 35 -9.56 19.61 18.35
C GLY A 35 -8.57 18.50 18.03
N CYS A 36 -7.57 18.73 17.18
CA CYS A 36 -6.46 17.78 17.03
C CYS A 36 -5.59 17.80 18.30
N ASP A 37 -5.27 16.62 18.81
CA ASP A 37 -4.50 16.41 20.04
C ASP A 37 -3.01 16.14 19.76
N MET A 38 -2.67 15.68 18.55
CA MET A 38 -1.29 15.45 18.12
C MET A 38 -1.05 15.90 16.68
N LEU A 39 0.14 16.44 16.43
CA LEU A 39 0.61 16.90 15.12
C LEU A 39 1.64 15.91 14.58
N LEU A 40 1.40 15.35 13.39
CA LEU A 40 2.26 14.35 12.78
C LEU A 40 3.24 14.98 11.77
N TYR A 41 4.53 14.65 11.88
CA TYR A 41 5.61 15.08 10.97
C TYR A 41 5.68 16.59 10.68
N PRO A 42 5.70 17.50 11.68
CA PRO A 42 6.03 18.90 11.43
C PRO A 42 7.46 19.04 10.90
N THR A 43 7.68 19.90 9.91
CA THR A 43 9.01 20.15 9.33
C THR A 43 9.82 21.19 10.12
N ASP A 44 9.17 22.25 10.59
CA ASP A 44 9.72 23.26 11.50
C ASP A 44 9.13 23.09 12.90
N TRP A 45 9.62 22.08 13.62
CA TRP A 45 9.17 21.79 14.98
C TRP A 45 9.35 22.98 15.93
N ALA A 46 10.40 23.78 15.76
CA ALA A 46 10.70 24.91 16.63
C ALA A 46 9.69 26.05 16.41
N GLY A 47 9.40 26.38 15.15
CA GLY A 47 8.37 27.36 14.78
C GLY A 47 6.98 26.93 15.22
N VAL A 48 6.66 25.63 15.09
CA VAL A 48 5.38 25.06 15.57
C VAL A 48 5.26 25.20 17.08
N VAL A 49 6.25 24.77 17.88
CA VAL A 49 6.22 24.85 19.35
C VAL A 49 6.00 26.30 19.80
N LYS A 50 6.74 27.25 19.22
CA LYS A 50 6.58 28.68 19.52
C LYS A 50 5.16 29.17 19.21
N SER A 51 4.58 28.72 18.10
CA SER A 51 3.26 29.20 17.67
C SER A 51 2.13 28.63 18.53
N LEU A 52 2.31 27.43 19.08
CA LEU A 52 1.36 26.81 20.00
C LEU A 52 1.23 27.56 21.34
N GLU A 53 2.15 28.47 21.69
CA GLU A 53 1.99 29.37 22.84
C GLU A 53 0.73 30.26 22.73
N ALA A 54 0.18 30.44 21.52
CA ALA A 54 -1.06 31.18 21.28
C ALA A 54 -2.34 30.35 21.50
N VAL A 55 -2.23 29.03 21.73
CA VAL A 55 -3.38 28.15 22.02
C VAL A 55 -3.74 28.26 23.50
N SER A 56 -5.03 28.24 23.82
CA SER A 56 -5.49 28.31 25.22
C SER A 56 -4.95 27.15 26.07
N PRO A 57 -4.51 27.39 27.31
CA PRO A 57 -4.05 26.34 28.23
C PRO A 57 -5.03 25.18 28.38
N ASP A 58 -6.33 25.46 28.52
CA ASP A 58 -7.38 24.44 28.65
C ASP A 58 -7.42 23.47 27.45
N ARG A 59 -7.21 24.00 26.24
CA ARG A 59 -7.16 23.17 25.02
C ARG A 59 -5.91 22.28 25.01
N ILE A 60 -4.77 22.81 25.45
CA ILE A 60 -3.53 22.02 25.57
C ILE A 60 -3.67 20.94 26.64
N GLU A 61 -4.24 21.25 27.79
CA GLU A 61 -4.50 20.28 28.86
C GLU A 61 -5.45 19.17 28.40
N GLN A 62 -6.51 19.52 27.66
CA GLN A 62 -7.41 18.53 27.07
C GLN A 62 -6.68 17.58 26.10
N ALA A 63 -5.81 18.11 25.22
CA ALA A 63 -5.02 17.31 24.29
C ALA A 63 -4.07 16.35 25.04
N LEU A 64 -3.35 16.86 26.03
CA LEU A 64 -2.44 16.08 26.86
C LEU A 64 -3.17 15.00 27.66
N SER A 65 -4.33 15.31 28.25
CA SER A 65 -5.18 14.35 28.95
C SER A 65 -5.60 13.18 28.05
N ARG A 66 -5.98 13.46 26.80
CA ARG A 66 -6.31 12.42 25.81
C ARG A 66 -5.10 11.58 25.41
N TYR A 67 -3.96 12.23 25.20
CA TYR A 67 -2.69 11.54 24.94
C TYR A 67 -2.30 10.61 26.09
N GLU A 68 -2.29 11.08 27.33
CA GLU A 68 -1.94 10.28 28.50
C GLU A 68 -2.90 9.10 28.68
N ARG A 69 -4.20 9.32 28.46
CA ARG A 69 -5.21 8.26 28.50
C ARG A 69 -4.94 7.21 27.43
N ALA A 70 -4.62 7.62 26.21
CA ALA A 70 -4.26 6.72 25.12
C ALA A 70 -2.99 5.92 25.46
N VAL A 71 -1.92 6.57 25.93
CA VAL A 71 -0.69 5.88 26.36
C VAL A 71 -0.94 4.92 27.52
N ARG A 72 -1.76 5.29 28.51
CA ARG A 72 -2.10 4.38 29.62
C ARG A 72 -2.94 3.19 29.16
N THR A 73 -3.81 3.40 28.18
CA THR A 73 -4.78 2.41 27.68
C THR A 73 -4.24 1.54 26.55
N TRP A 74 -3.15 1.94 25.89
CA TRP A 74 -2.54 1.18 24.78
C TRP A 74 -1.03 0.96 24.93
N GLY A 75 -0.35 1.72 25.79
CA GLY A 75 1.07 1.57 26.10
C GLY A 75 1.36 0.62 27.27
N GLY A 76 0.33 0.03 27.87
CA GLY A 76 0.47 -1.01 28.89
C GLY A 76 0.72 -2.42 28.31
N VAL A 77 0.88 -3.40 29.19
CA VAL A 77 0.92 -4.82 28.82
C VAL A 77 -0.51 -5.34 28.71
N TYR A 78 -0.95 -5.70 27.49
CA TYR A 78 -2.20 -6.40 27.23
C TYR A 78 -1.91 -7.89 26.98
N PRO A 79 -2.91 -8.79 27.08
CA PRO A 79 -2.75 -10.18 26.68
C PRO A 79 -2.23 -10.27 25.23
N GLY A 80 -0.99 -10.76 25.04
CA GLY A 80 -0.32 -10.83 23.75
C GLY A 80 0.63 -9.67 23.42
N SER A 81 0.75 -8.66 24.28
CA SER A 81 1.79 -7.63 24.13
C SER A 81 3.18 -8.25 24.28
N PRO A 82 4.14 -7.95 23.36
CA PRO A 82 5.52 -8.37 23.56
C PRO A 82 6.06 -7.74 24.85
N THR A 83 6.66 -8.55 25.71
CA THR A 83 7.39 -8.04 26.87
C THR A 83 8.60 -7.25 26.36
N PRO A 84 8.78 -5.98 26.77
CA PRO A 84 9.95 -5.20 26.37
C PRO A 84 11.25 -5.97 26.65
N GLY A 85 12.08 -6.18 25.63
CA GLY A 85 13.36 -6.91 25.75
C GLY A 85 13.27 -8.43 25.63
N GLN A 86 12.08 -9.02 25.47
CA GLN A 86 11.92 -10.43 25.12
C GLN A 86 11.60 -10.54 23.62
N PRO A 87 12.31 -11.39 22.85
CA PRO A 87 11.91 -11.66 21.48
C PRO A 87 10.51 -12.27 21.47
N ASN A 88 9.64 -11.75 20.60
CA ASN A 88 8.36 -12.40 20.29
C ASN A 88 8.69 -13.81 19.76
N SER A 89 8.49 -14.84 20.58
CA SER A 89 8.76 -16.22 20.18
C SER A 89 7.57 -16.77 19.41
N LEU A 90 7.31 -16.21 18.21
CA LEU A 90 6.51 -16.93 17.23
C LEU A 90 7.37 -18.11 16.76
N ASP A 91 6.96 -19.32 17.10
CA ASP A 91 7.65 -20.51 16.60
C ASP A 91 7.45 -20.68 15.09
N GLU A 92 8.29 -21.51 14.48
CA GLU A 92 8.26 -21.77 13.04
C GLU A 92 6.90 -22.32 12.57
N ALA A 93 6.23 -23.11 13.42
CA ALA A 93 4.91 -23.67 13.13
C ALA A 93 3.84 -22.57 13.01
N THR A 94 3.84 -21.61 13.93
CA THR A 94 2.92 -20.46 13.92
C THR A 94 3.20 -19.55 12.72
N LEU A 95 4.48 -19.30 12.42
CA LEU A 95 4.86 -18.52 11.23
C LEU A 95 4.39 -19.21 9.93
N ALA A 96 4.58 -20.54 9.83
CA ALA A 96 4.10 -21.32 8.70
C ALA A 96 2.57 -21.29 8.58
N ALA A 97 1.84 -21.41 9.69
CA ALA A 97 0.37 -21.32 9.71
C ALA A 97 -0.12 -19.93 9.27
N ASN A 98 0.51 -18.86 9.76
CA ASN A 98 0.19 -17.48 9.34
C ASN A 98 0.47 -17.27 7.84
N GLN A 99 1.58 -17.82 7.34
CA GLN A 99 1.91 -17.75 5.91
C GLN A 99 0.88 -18.52 5.06
N GLN A 100 0.46 -19.72 5.47
CA GLN A 100 -0.58 -20.49 4.79
C GLN A 100 -1.92 -19.74 4.78
N PHE A 101 -2.30 -19.13 5.90
CA PHE A 101 -3.50 -18.30 5.97
C PHE A 101 -3.43 -17.12 5.01
N ALA A 102 -2.30 -16.40 4.99
CA ALA A 102 -2.07 -15.28 4.08
C ALA A 102 -2.09 -15.71 2.60
N ASP A 103 -1.44 -16.83 2.26
CA ASP A 103 -1.46 -17.40 0.91
C ASP A 103 -2.87 -17.80 0.47
N GLY A 104 -3.68 -18.37 1.38
CA GLY A 104 -5.08 -18.71 1.13
C GLY A 104 -5.95 -17.49 0.88
N LEU A 105 -5.75 -16.39 1.62
CA LEU A 105 -6.44 -15.13 1.36
C LEU A 105 -6.01 -14.53 0.01
N ALA A 106 -4.70 -14.52 -0.27
CA ALA A 106 -4.16 -14.00 -1.53
C ALA A 106 -4.71 -14.76 -2.75
N ASP A 107 -4.76 -16.09 -2.69
CA ASP A 107 -5.34 -16.92 -3.75
C ASP A 107 -6.82 -16.60 -4.02
N ARG A 108 -7.60 -16.26 -2.98
CA ARG A 108 -9.03 -15.96 -3.09
C ARG A 108 -9.33 -14.60 -3.73
N VAL A 109 -8.40 -13.65 -3.63
CA VAL A 109 -8.61 -12.28 -4.12
C VAL A 109 -8.01 -12.05 -5.51
N VAL A 110 -7.22 -12.98 -6.04
CA VAL A 110 -6.78 -12.98 -7.45
C VAL A 110 -7.93 -13.45 -8.33
N HIS A 111 -8.36 -12.59 -9.26
CA HIS A 111 -9.48 -12.91 -10.14
C HIS A 111 -9.31 -12.32 -11.54
N LEU A 112 -9.84 -13.02 -12.53
CA LEU A 112 -9.93 -12.57 -13.91
C LEU A 112 -10.98 -11.45 -13.99
N VAL A 113 -10.58 -10.29 -14.50
CA VAL A 113 -11.42 -9.09 -14.60
C VAL A 113 -11.78 -8.72 -16.03
N ARG A 114 -11.09 -9.32 -17.03
CA ARG A 114 -11.41 -9.18 -18.45
C ARG A 114 -10.99 -10.42 -19.22
N GLY A 115 -11.78 -10.80 -20.22
CA GLY A 115 -11.48 -11.91 -21.14
C GLY A 115 -11.68 -13.29 -20.52
N GLU A 116 -11.06 -14.29 -21.13
CA GLU A 116 -11.02 -15.67 -20.66
C GLU A 116 -9.61 -16.06 -20.24
N LYS A 117 -9.49 -17.08 -19.37
CA LYS A 117 -8.17 -17.57 -18.95
C LYS A 117 -7.41 -18.14 -20.15
N PRO A 118 -6.21 -17.63 -20.47
CA PRO A 118 -5.46 -18.12 -21.63
C PRO A 118 -4.92 -19.52 -21.36
N LYS A 119 -4.72 -20.28 -22.45
CA LYS A 119 -3.98 -21.54 -22.37
C LYS A 119 -2.51 -21.25 -22.09
N LEU A 120 -1.94 -21.98 -21.14
CA LEU A 120 -0.51 -21.94 -20.85
C LEU A 120 0.28 -22.57 -21.99
N GLY A 121 1.48 -22.05 -22.21
CA GLY A 121 2.40 -22.49 -23.26
C GLY A 121 3.60 -23.25 -22.67
N GLU A 122 4.55 -23.62 -23.52
CA GLU A 122 5.78 -24.29 -23.08
C GLU A 122 6.89 -23.29 -22.69
N SER A 123 6.85 -22.07 -23.22
CA SER A 123 7.81 -21.01 -22.94
C SER A 123 7.16 -19.85 -22.19
N LEU A 124 7.91 -19.27 -21.25
CA LEU A 124 7.52 -18.07 -20.50
C LEU A 124 8.30 -16.86 -21.02
N SER A 125 7.58 -15.84 -21.48
CA SER A 125 8.13 -14.49 -21.69
C SER A 125 7.40 -13.52 -20.77
N VAL A 126 8.13 -12.68 -20.04
CA VAL A 126 7.57 -11.71 -19.11
C VAL A 126 8.07 -10.30 -19.44
N SER A 127 7.14 -9.37 -19.60
CA SER A 127 7.43 -7.94 -19.67
C SER A 127 6.90 -7.24 -18.42
N ILE A 128 7.68 -6.32 -17.85
CA ILE A 128 7.28 -5.52 -16.70
C ILE A 128 6.94 -4.09 -17.15
N VAL A 129 5.82 -3.56 -16.68
CA VAL A 129 5.44 -2.15 -16.79
C VAL A 129 5.33 -1.59 -15.37
N ASP A 130 6.29 -0.76 -14.99
CA ASP A 130 6.33 -0.09 -13.70
C ASP A 130 5.76 1.33 -13.81
N ASP A 131 4.71 1.61 -13.04
CA ASP A 131 4.05 2.91 -12.90
C ASP A 131 4.03 3.40 -11.44
N ASP A 132 4.61 2.63 -10.52
CA ASP A 132 4.63 2.90 -9.08
C ASP A 132 6.05 3.10 -8.52
N VAL A 133 7.03 3.28 -9.41
CA VAL A 133 8.43 3.57 -9.06
C VAL A 133 8.61 5.07 -8.82
N GLY A 134 9.20 5.39 -7.66
CA GLY A 134 9.52 6.76 -7.25
C GLY A 134 9.17 7.02 -5.77
N GLY A 135 9.45 8.23 -5.32
CA GLY A 135 9.25 8.63 -3.93
C GLY A 135 10.31 8.06 -2.96
N PRO A 136 10.15 8.31 -1.66
CA PRO A 136 11.18 7.97 -0.66
C PRO A 136 11.15 6.51 -0.19
N TYR A 137 10.12 5.74 -0.57
CA TYR A 137 9.91 4.38 -0.08
C TYR A 137 10.34 3.32 -1.09
N SER A 138 10.88 2.22 -0.57
CA SER A 138 11.21 1.05 -1.40
C SER A 138 9.97 0.50 -2.12
N ILE A 139 10.21 -0.02 -3.32
CA ILE A 139 9.20 -0.75 -4.08
C ILE A 139 9.24 -2.25 -3.69
N PRO A 140 8.12 -2.96 -3.79
CA PRO A 140 8.11 -4.42 -3.67
C PRO A 140 9.03 -5.08 -4.72
N PRO A 141 9.45 -6.34 -4.53
CA PRO A 141 10.23 -7.07 -5.53
C PRO A 141 9.49 -7.15 -6.88
N ARG A 142 10.20 -7.47 -7.96
CA ARG A 142 9.63 -7.61 -9.33
C ARG A 142 9.92 -8.97 -9.97
N ASP A 143 10.67 -9.81 -9.27
CA ASP A 143 11.20 -11.10 -9.72
C ASP A 143 10.43 -12.31 -9.18
N VAL A 144 9.65 -12.15 -8.09
CA VAL A 144 8.97 -13.25 -7.39
C VAL A 144 8.01 -14.00 -8.32
N PHE A 145 7.19 -13.30 -9.12
CA PHE A 145 6.28 -13.98 -10.05
C PHE A 145 7.05 -14.88 -11.03
N HIS A 146 8.11 -14.34 -11.66
CA HIS A 146 8.89 -15.07 -12.64
C HIS A 146 9.62 -16.27 -12.00
N ALA A 147 10.17 -16.09 -10.80
CA ALA A 147 10.82 -17.16 -10.05
C ALA A 147 9.85 -18.31 -9.73
N GLU A 148 8.62 -17.99 -9.33
CA GLU A 148 7.59 -18.98 -9.00
C GLU A 148 7.11 -19.76 -10.22
N VAL A 149 6.80 -19.08 -11.33
CA VAL A 149 6.36 -19.76 -12.56
C VAL A 149 7.47 -20.65 -13.10
N LYS A 150 8.71 -20.18 -13.10
CA LYS A 150 9.89 -20.98 -13.50
C LYS A 150 10.05 -22.22 -12.62
N ARG A 151 9.87 -22.09 -11.30
CA ARG A 151 9.95 -23.22 -10.36
C ARG A 151 8.84 -24.25 -10.58
N GLY A 152 7.64 -23.80 -10.95
CA GLY A 152 6.50 -24.68 -11.23
C GLY A 152 6.53 -25.36 -12.61
N GLY A 153 7.52 -25.04 -13.46
CA GLY A 153 7.68 -25.67 -14.77
C GLY A 153 6.60 -25.29 -15.79
N ALA A 154 5.78 -24.27 -15.52
CA ALA A 154 4.77 -23.78 -16.46
C ALA A 154 5.36 -22.71 -17.38
N GLY A 155 5.04 -22.77 -18.68
CA GLY A 155 5.20 -21.64 -19.58
C GLY A 155 3.90 -20.85 -19.65
N ALA A 156 3.99 -19.53 -19.73
CA ALA A 156 2.86 -18.71 -20.16
C ALA A 156 3.30 -17.96 -21.42
N PRO A 157 2.47 -17.93 -22.49
CA PRO A 157 2.77 -17.04 -23.59
C PRO A 157 2.91 -15.61 -23.05
N HIS A 158 3.61 -14.74 -23.75
CA HIS A 158 4.02 -13.42 -23.25
C HIS A 158 3.05 -12.76 -22.25
N VAL A 159 3.48 -12.68 -20.99
CA VAL A 159 2.72 -12.09 -19.87
C VAL A 159 3.26 -10.70 -19.57
N ILE A 160 2.37 -9.73 -19.42
CA ILE A 160 2.74 -8.38 -18.97
C ILE A 160 2.37 -8.24 -17.50
N LEU A 161 3.34 -7.90 -16.65
CA LEU A 161 3.13 -7.54 -15.25
C LEU A 161 3.05 -6.02 -15.13
N VAL A 162 1.91 -5.49 -14.71
CA VAL A 162 1.69 -4.05 -14.54
C VAL A 162 1.68 -3.72 -13.05
N TYR A 163 2.69 -2.99 -12.59
CA TYR A 163 2.81 -2.53 -11.21
C TYR A 163 2.42 -1.05 -11.17
N ALA A 164 1.27 -0.76 -10.57
CA ALA A 164 0.69 0.59 -10.62
C ALA A 164 -0.05 0.94 -9.33
N GLU A 165 0.52 0.54 -8.20
CA GLU A 165 -0.04 0.83 -6.89
C GLU A 165 -0.26 2.34 -6.65
N PRO A 166 -1.32 2.72 -5.91
CA PRO A 166 -1.41 4.05 -5.35
C PRO A 166 -0.26 4.27 -4.35
N ARG A 167 0.63 5.21 -4.66
CA ARG A 167 1.79 5.53 -3.83
C ARG A 167 1.78 7.01 -3.50
N SER A 168 2.14 7.36 -2.26
CA SER A 168 2.43 8.75 -1.90
C SER A 168 3.52 9.29 -2.84
N TRP A 169 3.46 10.59 -3.17
CA TRP A 169 4.32 11.24 -4.17
C TRP A 169 4.17 10.78 -5.64
N LYS A 170 3.30 9.82 -5.97
CA LYS A 170 3.00 9.47 -7.38
C LYS A 170 2.26 10.59 -8.13
N GLY A 171 1.44 11.36 -7.41
CA GLY A 171 0.73 12.54 -7.93
C GLY A 171 -0.40 12.24 -8.92
N ARG A 172 -0.74 10.96 -9.16
CA ARG A 172 -1.81 10.52 -10.07
C ARG A 172 -2.40 9.19 -9.61
N ALA A 173 -3.68 8.99 -9.91
CA ALA A 173 -4.37 7.72 -9.67
C ALA A 173 -4.29 6.77 -10.87
N ASP A 174 -4.06 7.32 -12.06
CA ASP A 174 -4.06 6.62 -13.34
C ASP A 174 -2.64 6.20 -13.79
N LEU A 175 -2.58 5.41 -14.86
CA LEU A 175 -1.32 5.07 -15.52
C LEU A 175 -0.73 6.32 -16.17
N GLY A 176 0.57 6.51 -16.03
CA GLY A 176 1.32 7.57 -16.67
C GLY A 176 1.48 7.35 -18.18
N PRO A 177 1.76 8.40 -18.95
CA PRO A 177 1.91 8.32 -20.41
C PRO A 177 2.97 7.30 -20.88
N GLN A 178 4.07 7.15 -20.13
CA GLN A 178 5.13 6.20 -20.46
C GLN A 178 4.66 4.75 -20.35
N SER A 179 3.89 4.43 -19.31
CA SER A 179 3.31 3.10 -19.11
C SER A 179 2.24 2.78 -20.14
N LEU A 180 1.38 3.76 -20.46
CA LEU A 180 0.37 3.62 -21.51
C LEU A 180 1.01 3.33 -22.87
N ALA A 181 2.02 4.11 -23.27
CA ALA A 181 2.75 3.89 -24.52
C ALA A 181 3.47 2.52 -24.55
N LYS A 182 3.98 2.06 -23.39
CA LYS A 182 4.58 0.73 -23.27
C LYS A 182 3.53 -0.37 -23.41
N LEU A 183 2.36 -0.20 -22.81
CA LEU A 183 1.24 -1.14 -22.93
C LEU A 183 0.72 -1.23 -24.36
N GLU A 184 0.52 -0.10 -25.04
CA GLU A 184 0.09 -0.06 -26.45
C GLU A 184 1.01 -0.88 -27.37
N ARG A 185 2.31 -0.87 -27.09
CA ARG A 185 3.30 -1.67 -27.84
C ARG A 185 3.30 -3.15 -27.49
N LEU A 186 3.10 -3.50 -26.22
CA LEU A 186 3.29 -4.86 -25.72
C LEU A 186 2.02 -5.71 -25.82
N VAL A 187 0.85 -5.11 -25.58
CA VAL A 187 -0.44 -5.82 -25.51
C VAL A 187 -0.79 -6.61 -26.77
N PRO A 188 -0.54 -6.11 -28.01
CA PRO A 188 -0.87 -6.87 -29.22
C PRO A 188 -0.21 -8.25 -29.31
N GLY A 189 0.92 -8.46 -28.64
CA GLY A 189 1.64 -9.74 -28.58
C GLY A 189 1.53 -10.44 -27.24
N ALA A 190 0.67 -10.01 -26.32
CA ALA A 190 0.54 -10.58 -24.99
C ALA A 190 -0.65 -11.53 -24.90
N ALA A 191 -0.48 -12.62 -24.17
CA ALA A 191 -1.57 -13.54 -23.86
C ALA A 191 -2.31 -13.17 -22.56
N LEU A 192 -1.65 -12.43 -21.67
CA LEU A 192 -2.18 -12.07 -20.37
C LEU A 192 -1.56 -10.78 -19.87
N VAL A 193 -2.37 -9.95 -19.23
CA VAL A 193 -1.92 -8.87 -18.36
C VAL A 193 -2.25 -9.23 -16.92
N ILE A 194 -1.26 -9.15 -16.03
CA ILE A 194 -1.45 -9.28 -14.59
C ILE A 194 -1.29 -7.89 -13.99
N LEU A 195 -2.38 -7.38 -13.42
CA LEU A 195 -2.47 -6.06 -12.84
C LEU A 195 -2.21 -6.15 -11.33
N PHE A 196 -1.02 -5.75 -10.91
CA PHE A 196 -0.67 -5.48 -9.51
C PHE A 196 -1.04 -4.05 -9.15
N ALA A 197 -2.34 -3.74 -9.27
CA ALA A 197 -2.92 -2.45 -8.96
C ALA A 197 -4.45 -2.57 -8.74
N HIS A 198 -5.12 -1.44 -8.53
CA HIS A 198 -6.58 -1.39 -8.41
C HIS A 198 -7.26 -1.75 -9.75
N PRO A 199 -8.34 -2.57 -9.77
CA PRO A 199 -9.00 -3.03 -11.00
C PRO A 199 -9.62 -1.93 -11.87
N ARG A 200 -9.74 -0.70 -11.35
CA ARG A 200 -10.18 0.47 -12.15
C ARG A 200 -9.26 0.76 -13.33
N LEU A 201 -7.98 0.39 -13.21
CA LEU A 201 -6.98 0.62 -14.26
C LEU A 201 -7.12 -0.35 -15.44
N VAL A 202 -7.98 -1.38 -15.34
CA VAL A 202 -8.29 -2.29 -16.46
C VAL A 202 -8.79 -1.51 -17.67
N ALA A 203 -9.58 -0.44 -17.45
CA ALA A 203 -10.09 0.41 -18.52
C ALA A 203 -8.99 1.15 -19.30
N GLN A 204 -7.77 1.25 -18.76
CA GLN A 204 -6.61 1.87 -19.39
C GLN A 204 -5.69 0.84 -20.07
N ILE A 205 -5.94 -0.46 -19.91
CA ILE A 205 -5.21 -1.50 -20.63
C ILE A 205 -5.80 -1.61 -22.04
N PRO A 206 -5.02 -1.37 -23.11
CA PRO A 206 -5.54 -1.35 -24.46
C PRO A 206 -6.07 -2.73 -24.91
N GLY A 207 -6.92 -2.72 -25.93
CA GLY A 207 -7.46 -3.93 -26.56
C GLY A 207 -8.23 -4.85 -25.62
N ASP A 208 -8.37 -6.11 -26.05
CA ASP A 208 -9.19 -7.12 -25.38
C ASP A 208 -8.37 -8.23 -24.70
N VAL A 209 -7.06 -8.00 -24.50
CA VAL A 209 -6.19 -8.98 -23.83
C VAL A 209 -6.76 -9.37 -22.47
N PRO A 210 -6.77 -10.66 -22.09
CA PRO A 210 -7.21 -11.08 -20.77
C PRO A 210 -6.44 -10.34 -19.67
N VAL A 211 -7.15 -9.94 -18.61
CA VAL A 211 -6.57 -9.23 -17.46
C VAL A 211 -6.93 -9.92 -16.18
N VAL A 212 -5.93 -10.21 -15.35
CA VAL A 212 -6.08 -10.69 -13.99
C VAL A 212 -5.72 -9.58 -13.02
N CYS A 213 -6.58 -9.32 -12.04
CA CYS A 213 -6.29 -8.41 -10.95
C CYS A 213 -5.64 -9.16 -9.79
N ALA A 214 -4.43 -8.76 -9.42
CA ALA A 214 -3.67 -9.27 -8.28
C ALA A 214 -3.38 -8.18 -7.23
N TRP A 215 -4.01 -7.01 -7.34
CA TRP A 215 -4.06 -5.90 -6.36
C TRP A 215 -2.76 -5.16 -6.05
N HIS A 216 -1.69 -5.86 -5.64
CA HIS A 216 -0.48 -5.25 -5.07
C HIS A 216 0.76 -6.03 -5.51
N GLY A 217 1.87 -5.37 -5.77
CA GLY A 217 3.14 -5.98 -6.17
C GLY A 217 3.91 -6.70 -5.06
N GLN A 218 3.37 -6.86 -3.85
CA GLN A 218 4.05 -7.62 -2.79
C GLN A 218 4.32 -9.07 -3.19
N ALA A 219 5.37 -9.66 -2.62
CA ALA A 219 5.77 -11.03 -2.89
C ALA A 219 4.62 -12.04 -2.69
N LEU A 220 3.76 -11.82 -1.69
CA LEU A 220 2.57 -12.62 -1.42
C LEU A 220 1.64 -12.69 -2.64
N MET A 221 1.30 -11.53 -3.22
CA MET A 221 0.39 -11.43 -4.35
C MET A 221 1.05 -11.88 -5.66
N GLN A 222 2.36 -11.68 -5.82
CA GLN A 222 3.10 -12.25 -6.95
C GLN A 222 3.09 -13.78 -6.95
N ARG A 223 3.25 -14.42 -5.77
CA ARG A 223 3.11 -15.88 -5.62
C ARG A 223 1.68 -16.34 -5.94
N ALA A 224 0.66 -15.63 -5.45
CA ALA A 224 -0.73 -15.96 -5.75
C ALA A 224 -1.05 -15.84 -7.24
N ALA A 225 -0.57 -14.78 -7.91
CA ALA A 225 -0.71 -14.62 -9.35
C ALA A 225 -0.01 -15.74 -10.12
N ALA A 226 1.21 -16.13 -9.72
CA ALA A 226 1.92 -17.26 -10.31
C ALA A 226 1.12 -18.56 -10.15
N ARG A 227 0.61 -18.86 -8.96
CA ARG A 227 -0.25 -20.03 -8.71
C ARG A 227 -1.52 -19.99 -9.55
N TRP A 228 -2.16 -18.83 -9.71
CA TRP A 228 -3.35 -18.67 -10.55
C TRP A 228 -3.07 -19.01 -12.01
N VAL A 229 -1.94 -18.52 -12.53
CA VAL A 229 -1.48 -18.83 -13.89
C VAL A 229 -1.22 -20.32 -14.02
N MET A 230 -0.52 -20.95 -13.08
CA MET A 230 -0.11 -22.35 -13.13
C MET A 230 -1.24 -23.37 -12.90
N LYS A 231 -2.29 -23.03 -12.15
CA LYS A 231 -3.44 -23.93 -11.95
C LYS A 231 -4.12 -24.16 -13.31
N ALA A 232 -4.29 -25.41 -13.73
CA ALA A 232 -5.03 -25.76 -14.94
C ALA A 232 -6.50 -25.33 -14.84
#